data_AF-A0A5S4U524-F1
#
_entry.id   AF-A0A5S4U524-F1
#
_cell.length_a   1.000
_cell.length_b   1.000
_cell.length_c   1.000
_cell.angle_alpha   90.00
_cell.angle_beta   90.00
_cell.angle_gamma   90.00
#
_symmetry.space_group_name_H-M   'P 1'
#
loop_
_entity.id
_entity.type
_entity.pdbx_description
1 polymer ?
#
loop_
_entity_poly.entity_id
_entity_poly.type
_entity_poly.pdbx_seq_one_letter_code
_entity_poly.pdbx_strand_id
1 'polypeptide(L)' 'MRYKTLLLFFGMLLSACAARTPPGACVSVSCRPDPDSRQMVIWWQTDMRPGAADFTRVNVP' A
#
# COMPACT_ATOMS: atom_id res chain seq x y z
N MET A 1 21.68 -9.20 -30.63
CA MET A 1 21.51 -7.91 -29.92
C MET A 1 20.04 -7.51 -29.70
N ARG A 2 19.12 -7.75 -30.67
CA ARG A 2 17.68 -7.43 -30.55
C ARG A 2 16.96 -7.96 -29.29
N TYR A 3 17.26 -9.19 -28.85
CA TYR A 3 16.60 -9.79 -27.68
C TYR A 3 16.96 -9.07 -26.36
N LYS A 4 18.20 -8.58 -26.25
CA LYS A 4 18.70 -7.87 -25.07
C LYS A 4 17.95 -6.55 -24.87
N THR A 5 17.67 -5.85 -25.97
CA THR A 5 16.91 -4.59 -25.96
C THR A 5 15.46 -4.82 -25.54
N LEU A 6 14.84 -5.91 -26.02
CA LEU A 6 13.48 -6.32 -25.65
C LEU A 6 13.35 -6.64 -24.16
N LEU A 7 14.31 -7.38 -23.59
CA LEU A 7 14.33 -7.70 -22.16
C LEU A 7 14.48 -6.45 -21.28
N LEU A 8 15.33 -5.51 -21.69
CA LEU A 8 15.48 -4.23 -20.99
C LEU A 8 14.18 -3.42 -21.00
N PHE A 9 13.51 -3.36 -22.14
CA PHE A 9 12.23 -2.65 -22.28
C PHE A 9 11.15 -3.27 -21.40
N PHE A 10 11.07 -4.60 -21.38
CA PHE A 10 10.12 -5.32 -20.54
C PHE A 10 10.41 -5.14 -19.05
N GLY A 11 11.69 -5.15 -18.64
CA GLY A 11 12.10 -4.86 -17.28
C GLY A 11 11.73 -3.44 -16.83
N MET A 12 11.84 -2.45 -17.71
CA MET A 12 11.41 -1.07 -17.46
C MET A 12 9.88 -0.94 -17.32
N LEU A 13 9.11 -1.67 -18.13
CA LEU A 13 7.64 -1.69 -18.03
C LEU A 13 7.18 -2.29 -16.69
N LEU A 14 7.87 -3.31 -16.18
CA LEU A 14 7.55 -3.92 -14.88
C LEU A 14 7.87 -3.01 -13.67
N SER A 15 8.89 -2.14 -13.77
CA SER A 15 9.26 -1.26 -12.64
C SER A 15 8.21 -0.18 -12.37
N ALA A 16 7.47 0.26 -13.39
CA ALA A 16 6.34 1.19 -13.25
C ALA A 16 5.15 0.56 -12.50
N CYS A 17 5.02 -0.76 -12.54
CA CYS A 17 3.95 -1.47 -11.85
C CYS A 17 4.32 -1.81 -10.40
N ALA A 18 5.62 -1.87 -10.08
CA ALA A 18 6.13 -2.14 -8.74
C ALA A 18 6.19 -0.87 -7.86
N ALA A 19 5.22 0.04 -8.01
CA ALA A 19 5.08 1.21 -7.16
C ALA A 19 4.77 0.76 -5.72
N ARG A 20 5.82 0.51 -4.94
CA ARG A 20 5.72 0.31 -3.49
C ARG A 20 5.24 1.63 -2.91
N THR A 21 3.94 1.72 -2.63
CA THR A 21 3.39 2.88 -1.95
C THR A 21 4.16 3.08 -0.64
N PRO A 22 4.70 4.27 -0.36
CA PRO A 22 5.40 4.54 0.89
C PRO A 22 4.53 4.11 2.07
N PRO A 23 5.11 3.46 3.10
CA PRO A 23 4.36 3.08 4.29
C PRO A 23 3.73 4.35 4.90
N GLY A 24 2.40 4.41 4.90
CA GLY A 24 1.61 5.54 5.40
C GLY A 24 0.99 6.47 4.34
N ALA A 25 1.34 6.35 3.06
CA ALA A 25 0.80 7.21 1.99
C ALA A 25 -0.41 6.62 1.26
N CYS A 26 -0.77 5.37 1.55
CA CYS A 26 -1.92 4.74 0.92
C CYS A 26 -3.22 5.20 1.62
N VAL A 27 -4.10 5.84 0.86
CA VAL A 27 -5.42 6.34 1.30
C VAL A 27 -6.58 5.57 0.65
N SER A 28 -6.32 4.71 -0.33
CA SER A 28 -7.34 3.95 -1.05
C SER A 28 -7.13 2.44 -0.91
N VAL A 29 -8.20 1.65 -1.08
CA VAL A 29 -8.10 0.17 -1.03
C VAL A 29 -7.18 -0.37 -2.14
N SER A 30 -7.09 0.34 -3.27
CA SER A 30 -6.31 -0.06 -4.44
C SER A 30 -4.80 -0.07 -4.22
N CYS A 31 -4.28 0.64 -3.22
CA CYS A 31 -2.85 0.66 -2.88
C CYS A 31 -2.52 -0.10 -1.59
N ARG A 32 -3.46 -0.90 -1.07
CA ARG A 32 -3.27 -1.66 0.17
C ARG A 32 -2.03 -2.56 0.03
N PRO A 33 -1.14 -2.60 1.04
CA PRO A 33 -0.02 -3.54 1.05
C PRO A 33 -0.53 -4.98 1.03
N ASP A 34 0.00 -5.79 0.11
CA ASP A 34 -0.32 -7.21 0.04
C ASP A 34 0.39 -7.96 1.18
N PRO A 35 -0.31 -8.79 1.96
CA PRO A 35 0.31 -9.61 2.99
C PRO A 35 1.19 -10.70 2.35
N ASP A 36 2.39 -10.91 2.91
CA ASP A 36 3.22 -12.07 2.56
C ASP A 36 2.54 -13.35 3.08
N SER A 37 2.84 -14.48 2.45
CA SER A 37 2.30 -15.83 2.68
C SER A 37 2.27 -16.31 4.14
N ARG A 38 3.04 -15.66 5.03
CA ARG A 38 3.15 -15.99 6.46
C ARG A 38 2.77 -14.83 7.39
N GLN A 39 2.17 -13.76 6.89
CA GLN A 39 1.77 -12.62 7.70
C GLN A 39 0.32 -12.24 7.46
N MET A 40 -0.41 -11.94 8.54
CA MET A 40 -1.72 -11.31 8.45
C MET A 40 -1.53 -9.81 8.65
N VAL A 41 -1.72 -9.02 7.60
CA VAL A 41 -1.65 -7.56 7.68
C VAL A 41 -3.07 -6.99 7.71
N ILE A 42 -3.49 -6.56 8.90
CA ILE A 42 -4.72 -5.79 9.07
C ILE A 42 -4.41 -4.33 8.78
N TRP A 43 -4.92 -3.84 7.65
CA TRP A 43 -4.69 -2.48 7.18
C TRP A 43 -6.00 -1.68 7.28
N TRP A 44 -5.89 -0.47 7.83
CA TRP A 44 -6.99 0.48 8.01
C TRP A 44 -6.69 1.74 7.22
N GLN A 45 -7.73 2.32 6.60
CA GLN A 45 -7.62 3.64 5.98
C GLN A 45 -7.32 4.70 7.06
N THR A 46 -6.69 5.80 6.65
CA THR A 46 -6.24 6.85 7.58
C THR A 46 -7.38 7.60 8.26
N ASP A 47 -8.53 7.73 7.61
CA ASP A 47 -9.76 8.32 8.14
C ASP A 47 -10.45 7.44 9.20
N MET A 48 -10.21 6.12 9.16
CA MET A 48 -10.66 5.19 10.20
C MET A 48 -9.72 5.15 11.42
N ARG A 49 -8.58 5.84 11.37
CA ARG A 49 -7.68 5.95 12.53
C ARG A 49 -8.26 6.98 13.50
N PRO A 50 -7.96 6.84 14.81
CA PRO A 50 -8.30 7.84 15.82
C PRO A 50 -7.99 9.27 15.35
N GLY A 51 -9.04 10.08 15.17
CA GLY A 51 -8.97 11.47 14.77
C GLY A 51 -9.88 12.35 15.64
N ALA A 52 -10.16 13.59 15.24
CA ALA A 52 -11.03 14.48 16.02
C ALA A 52 -12.46 13.91 16.24
N ALA A 53 -12.88 12.95 15.40
CA ALA A 53 -14.13 12.19 15.53
C ALA A 53 -13.88 10.73 16.01
N ASP A 54 -12.96 10.54 16.95
CA ASP A 54 -12.70 9.23 17.55
C ASP A 54 -13.77 8.87 18.61
N PHE A 55 -14.85 8.24 18.15
CA PHE A 55 -15.93 7.74 19.02
C PHE A 55 -15.55 6.49 19.83
N THR A 56 -14.34 5.95 19.68
CA THR A 56 -13.87 4.85 20.53
C THR A 56 -13.51 5.32 21.94
N ARG A 57 -13.32 6.63 22.13
CA ARG A 57 -13.02 7.24 23.43
C ARG A 57 -14.27 7.90 23.97
N VAL A 58 -14.82 7.31 25.02
CA VAL A 58 -15.87 7.93 25.84
C VAL A 58 -15.22 8.59 27.05
N ASN A 59 -15.51 9.87 27.27
CA ASN A 59 -15.08 10.57 28.48
C ASN A 59 -15.90 10.03 29.65
N VAL A 60 -15.23 9.45 30.64
CA VAL A 60 -15.86 8.90 31.84
C VAL A 60 -15.58 9.86 33.00
N PRO A 61 -16.60 10.28 33.77
CA PRO A 61 -16.46 11.25 34.86
C PRO A 61 -15.57 10.79 36.02
#